data_AF-A0A9E2Z7S9-F1
#
_entry.id   AF-A0A9E2Z7S9-F1
#
_cell.length_a   1.000
_cell.length_b   1.000
_cell.length_c   1.000
_cell.angle_alpha   90.00
_cell.angle_beta   90.00
_cell.angle_gamma   90.00
#
_symmetry.space_group_name_H-M   'P 1'
#
loop_
_entity.id
_entity.type
_entity.pdbx_description
1 polymer ?
#
loop_
_entity_poly.entity_id
_entity_poly.type
_entity_poly.pdbx_seq_one_letter_code
_entity_poly.pdbx_strand_id
1 'polypeptide(L)'
;MGEVEFRPAEPDDVPQIVAMLADDTLGAARESLDDLAPYVRAFTRINADPNQVVIVGEGDGEILATLQLTFITGLSHRGATRAQIEAVRVRSTERGNGLGSRLVAAAVRESRDRGCHIVQLTSNATRDGAHRFYERLGFVASHVGFKLPLAGSGV
;
A
#
# COMPACT_ATOMS: atom_id res chain seq x y z
N MET A 1 3.32 -23.33 5.44
CA MET A 1 3.10 -21.87 5.48
C MET A 1 1.84 -21.67 6.27
N GLY A 2 1.94 -21.01 7.43
CA GLY A 2 0.77 -20.74 8.29
C GLY A 2 -0.30 -19.96 7.52
N GLU A 3 -1.52 -19.97 8.05
CA GLU A 3 -2.59 -19.16 7.50
C GLU A 3 -2.23 -17.68 7.70
N VAL A 4 -2.19 -16.92 6.61
CA VAL A 4 -1.94 -15.46 6.68
C VAL A 4 -3.28 -14.75 6.74
N GLU A 5 -3.51 -14.01 7.81
CA GLU A 5 -4.69 -13.16 8.01
C GLU A 5 -4.42 -11.75 7.47
N PHE A 6 -5.42 -11.15 6.81
CA PHE A 6 -5.35 -9.75 6.40
C PHE A 6 -6.27 -8.91 7.26
N ARG A 7 -5.69 -7.94 7.98
CA ARG A 7 -6.41 -7.08 8.94
C ARG A 7 -5.93 -5.62 8.83
N PRO A 8 -6.70 -4.66 9.35
CA PRO A 8 -6.19 -3.32 9.60
C PRO A 8 -4.93 -3.40 10.48
N ALA A 9 -3.96 -2.55 10.17
CA ALA A 9 -2.77 -2.40 10.98
C ALA A 9 -3.09 -1.75 12.32
N GLU A 10 -2.30 -2.10 13.33
CA GLU A 10 -2.31 -1.51 14.67
C GLU A 10 -1.00 -0.74 14.90
N PRO A 11 -0.94 0.13 15.95
CA PRO A 11 0.26 0.91 16.22
C PRO A 11 1.55 0.07 16.36
N ASP A 12 1.44 -1.13 16.92
CA ASP A 12 2.57 -2.02 17.16
C ASP A 12 3.10 -2.68 15.86
N ASP A 13 2.36 -2.61 14.75
CA ASP A 13 2.80 -3.11 13.45
C ASP A 13 3.76 -2.13 12.73
N VAL A 14 3.77 -0.85 13.13
CA VAL A 14 4.52 0.23 12.46
C VAL A 14 6.00 -0.10 12.27
N PRO A 15 6.75 -0.62 13.26
CA PRO A 15 8.16 -0.97 13.06
C PRO A 15 8.38 -2.00 11.93
N GLN A 16 7.53 -3.02 11.84
CA GLN A 16 7.63 -4.06 10.81
C GLN A 16 7.21 -3.54 9.42
N ILE A 17 6.21 -2.65 9.37
CA ILE A 17 5.80 -1.95 8.15
C ILE A 17 6.98 -1.11 7.62
N VAL A 18 7.62 -0.30 8.47
CA VAL A 18 8.75 0.55 8.07
C VAL A 18 9.94 -0.30 7.63
N ALA A 19 10.21 -1.43 8.29
CA ALA A 19 11.25 -2.37 7.87
C ALA A 19 11.03 -2.89 6.44
N MET A 20 9.79 -3.24 6.09
CA MET A 20 9.46 -3.64 4.71
C MET A 20 9.54 -2.49 3.70
N LEU A 21 9.26 -1.25 4.11
CA LEU A 21 9.44 -0.08 3.24
C LEU A 21 10.92 0.20 2.99
N ALA A 22 11.77 0.07 4.01
CA ALA A 22 13.22 0.24 3.92
C ALA A 22 13.91 -0.88 3.11
N ASP A 23 13.38 -2.12 3.13
CA ASP A 23 13.88 -3.26 2.33
C ASP A 23 13.53 -3.18 0.83
N ASP A 24 12.84 -2.14 0.38
CA ASP A 24 12.55 -1.90 -1.03
C ASP A 24 13.66 -1.09 -1.69
N THR A 25 14.11 -1.49 -2.89
CA THR A 25 15.24 -0.83 -3.58
C THR A 25 15.07 0.68 -3.79
N LEU A 26 13.83 1.18 -3.97
CA LEU A 26 13.57 2.62 -4.07
C LEU A 26 13.22 3.24 -2.70
N GLY A 27 12.67 2.44 -1.78
CA GLY A 27 12.37 2.85 -0.41
C GLY A 27 13.61 3.02 0.45
N ALA A 28 14.64 2.20 0.27
CA ALA A 28 15.89 2.23 1.05
C ALA A 28 16.58 3.61 1.06
N ALA A 29 16.42 4.40 0.00
CA ALA A 29 16.97 5.75 -0.09
C ALA A 29 16.11 6.84 0.59
N ARG A 30 14.92 6.47 1.09
CA ARG A 30 13.88 7.39 1.60
C ARG A 30 13.49 7.09 3.03
N GLU A 31 13.58 5.84 3.45
CA GLU A 31 13.17 5.39 4.77
C GLU A 31 14.32 5.32 5.77
N SER A 32 14.02 5.46 7.06
CA SER A 32 14.98 5.28 8.15
C SER A 32 14.35 4.47 9.28
N LEU A 33 15.10 3.50 9.81
CA LEU A 33 14.73 2.73 11.00
C LEU A 33 15.30 3.33 12.30
N ASP A 34 16.16 4.35 12.19
CA ASP A 34 16.82 4.96 13.34
C ASP A 34 15.87 5.85 14.16
N ASP A 35 14.87 6.44 13.48
CA ASP A 35 13.81 7.24 14.12
C ASP A 35 12.43 6.86 13.57
N LEU A 36 11.67 6.13 14.39
CA LEU A 36 10.29 5.75 14.05
C LEU A 36 9.25 6.85 14.35
N ALA A 37 9.62 7.92 15.05
CA ALA A 37 8.67 8.94 15.49
C ALA A 37 7.88 9.60 14.34
N PRO A 38 8.46 9.91 13.16
CA PRO A 38 7.71 10.43 12.02
C PRO A 38 6.64 9.44 11.53
N TYR A 39 6.98 8.15 11.47
CA TYR A 39 6.07 7.09 11.02
C TYR A 39 4.94 6.87 11.99
N VAL A 40 5.22 6.86 13.30
CA VAL A 40 4.17 6.76 14.33
C VAL A 40 3.22 7.95 14.25
N ARG A 41 3.73 9.19 14.11
CA ARG A 41 2.88 10.38 13.93
C ARG A 41 2.02 10.30 12.67
N ALA A 42 2.58 9.81 11.57
CA ALA A 42 1.83 9.61 10.33
C ALA A 42 0.74 8.54 10.51
N PHE A 43 1.09 7.40 11.11
CA PHE A 43 0.15 6.31 11.38
C PHE A 43 -0.99 6.74 12.29
N THR A 44 -0.72 7.52 13.35
CA THR A 44 -1.78 8.08 14.22
C THR A 44 -2.79 8.92 13.41
N ARG A 45 -2.34 9.74 12.45
CA ARG A 45 -3.23 10.53 11.60
C ARG A 45 -4.02 9.65 10.64
N ILE A 46 -3.35 8.66 10.03
CA ILE A 46 -3.98 7.70 9.13
C ILE A 46 -5.07 6.92 9.86
N ASN A 47 -4.78 6.39 11.05
CA ASN A 47 -5.73 5.58 11.82
C ASN A 47 -6.93 6.38 12.35
N ALA A 48 -6.79 7.71 12.50
CA ALA A 48 -7.88 8.58 12.89
C ALA A 48 -8.77 9.03 11.73
N ASP A 49 -8.35 8.84 10.47
CA ASP A 49 -9.11 9.24 9.28
C ASP A 49 -9.99 8.08 8.79
N PRO A 50 -11.33 8.22 8.81
CA PRO A 50 -12.22 7.17 8.33
C PRO A 50 -12.05 6.85 6.83
N ASN A 51 -11.37 7.71 6.06
CA ASN A 51 -11.10 7.51 4.64
C ASN A 51 -9.74 6.87 4.37
N GLN A 52 -9.07 6.37 5.40
CA GLN A 52 -7.78 5.70 5.27
C GLN A 52 -7.83 4.32 5.93
N VAL A 53 -7.06 3.38 5.39
CA VAL A 53 -6.75 2.13 6.08
C VAL A 53 -5.39 1.61 5.63
N VAL A 54 -4.54 1.22 6.60
CA VAL A 54 -3.35 0.42 6.32
C VAL A 54 -3.73 -1.03 6.58
N ILE A 55 -3.52 -1.89 5.60
CA ILE A 55 -3.78 -3.33 5.71
C ILE A 55 -2.43 -4.04 5.87
N VAL A 56 -2.38 -4.98 6.80
CA VAL A 56 -1.24 -5.90 6.98
C VAL A 56 -1.67 -7.34 6.71
N GLY A 57 -0.73 -8.14 6.21
CA GLY A 57 -0.83 -9.60 6.20
C GLY A 57 0.01 -10.15 7.35
N GLU A 58 -0.63 -10.73 8.36
CA GLU A 58 0.02 -11.33 9.52
C GLU A 58 0.06 -12.86 9.39
N GLY A 59 1.21 -13.47 9.68
CA GLY A 59 1.33 -14.92 9.83
C GLY A 59 2.32 -15.24 10.94
N ASP A 60 1.95 -16.18 11.82
CA ASP A 60 2.78 -16.60 12.96
C ASP A 60 3.25 -15.43 13.86
N GLY A 61 2.42 -14.40 14.03
CA GLY A 61 2.73 -13.20 14.83
C GLY A 61 3.61 -12.16 14.11
N GLU A 62 3.95 -12.40 12.85
CA GLU A 62 4.84 -11.56 12.04
C GLU A 62 4.09 -10.85 10.91
N ILE A 63 4.45 -9.60 10.64
CA ILE A 63 3.90 -8.86 9.52
C ILE A 63 4.70 -9.17 8.25
N LEU A 64 4.03 -9.83 7.31
CA LEU A 64 4.62 -10.38 6.09
C LEU A 64 4.32 -9.52 4.85
N ALA A 65 3.28 -8.70 4.91
CA ALA A 65 2.90 -7.83 3.80
C ALA A 65 2.13 -6.60 4.29
N THR A 66 2.13 -5.53 3.51
CA THR A 66 1.35 -4.32 3.81
C THR A 66 0.98 -3.54 2.55
N LEU A 67 -0.12 -2.78 2.63
CA LEU A 67 -0.43 -1.69 1.72
C LEU A 67 -1.27 -0.64 2.46
N GLN A 68 -1.39 0.55 1.85
CA GLN A 68 -2.32 1.57 2.29
C GLN A 68 -3.42 1.79 1.25
N LEU A 69 -4.64 2.02 1.73
CA LEU A 69 -5.77 2.49 0.96
C LEU A 69 -6.19 3.89 1.41
N THR A 70 -6.42 4.76 0.43
CA THR A 70 -7.11 6.04 0.60
C THR A 70 -8.43 6.02 -0.18
N PHE A 71 -9.54 6.38 0.46
CA PHE A 71 -10.83 6.55 -0.18
C PHE A 71 -11.05 8.02 -0.55
N ILE A 72 -11.25 8.29 -1.84
CA ILE A 72 -11.37 9.66 -2.37
C ILE A 72 -12.75 9.80 -2.99
N THR A 73 -13.64 10.53 -2.32
CA THR A 73 -14.92 10.94 -2.88
C THR A 73 -14.74 12.22 -3.68
N GLY A 74 -15.29 12.26 -4.90
CA GLY A 74 -15.21 13.44 -5.75
C GLY A 74 -16.45 13.62 -6.61
N LEU A 75 -16.56 14.79 -7.25
CA LEU A 75 -17.72 15.12 -8.10
C LEU A 75 -17.72 14.38 -9.44
N SER A 76 -16.55 13.95 -9.92
CA SER A 76 -16.43 13.16 -11.15
C SER A 76 -17.13 11.80 -11.01
N HIS A 77 -17.45 11.17 -12.15
CA HIS A 77 -18.20 9.91 -12.20
C HIS A 77 -19.50 9.93 -11.37
N ARG A 78 -20.18 11.10 -11.37
CA ARG A 78 -21.46 11.31 -10.67
C ARG A 78 -21.35 11.17 -9.15
N GLY A 79 -20.32 11.75 -8.54
CA GLY A 79 -20.17 11.74 -7.08
C GLY A 79 -19.51 10.47 -6.54
N ALA A 80 -18.76 9.74 -7.37
CA ALA A 80 -18.23 8.43 -6.99
C ALA A 80 -17.04 8.52 -6.03
N THR A 81 -16.89 7.48 -5.22
CA THR A 81 -15.69 7.21 -4.43
C THR A 81 -14.74 6.30 -5.20
N ARG A 82 -13.44 6.60 -5.15
CA ARG A 82 -12.37 5.74 -5.66
C ARG A 82 -11.43 5.35 -4.53
N ALA A 83 -10.89 4.13 -4.60
CA ALA A 83 -9.83 3.67 -3.73
C ALA A 83 -8.47 3.88 -4.40
N GLN A 84 -7.51 4.47 -3.69
CA GLN A 84 -6.13 4.62 -4.11
C GLN A 84 -5.27 3.67 -3.28
N ILE A 85 -4.61 2.70 -3.93
CA ILE A 85 -3.62 1.83 -3.31
C ILE A 85 -2.24 2.51 -3.36
N GLU A 86 -1.55 2.49 -2.23
CA GLU A 86 -0.17 2.94 -2.08
C GLU A 86 0.67 1.94 -1.29
N ALA A 87 1.99 2.07 -1.40
CA ALA A 87 2.97 1.38 -0.55
C ALA A 87 2.83 -0.15 -0.45
N VAL A 88 2.40 -0.84 -1.53
CA VAL A 88 2.31 -2.31 -1.54
C VAL A 88 3.70 -2.93 -1.32
N ARG A 89 3.85 -3.71 -0.25
CA ARG A 89 5.07 -4.44 0.10
C ARG A 89 4.75 -5.86 0.54
N VAL A 90 5.69 -6.75 0.25
CA VAL A 90 5.77 -8.12 0.76
C VAL A 90 7.19 -8.32 1.23
N ARG A 91 7.35 -8.88 2.44
CA ARG A 91 8.62 -9.27 3.05
C ARG A 91 9.44 -10.05 2.01
N SER A 92 10.72 -9.73 1.85
CA SER A 92 11.54 -10.26 0.77
C SER A 92 11.60 -11.79 0.73
N THR A 93 11.61 -12.44 1.91
CA THR A 93 11.58 -13.90 2.06
C THR A 93 10.27 -14.55 1.66
N GLU A 94 9.17 -13.78 1.59
CA GLU A 94 7.82 -14.25 1.29
C GLU A 94 7.35 -13.91 -0.14
N ARG A 95 8.26 -13.44 -1.00
CA ARG A 95 7.91 -13.09 -2.40
C ARG A 95 7.76 -14.35 -3.25
N GLY A 96 6.90 -14.28 -4.28
CA GLY A 96 6.71 -15.37 -5.24
C GLY A 96 5.75 -16.48 -4.81
N ASN A 97 5.22 -16.44 -3.58
CA ASN A 97 4.27 -17.44 -3.04
C ASN A 97 2.78 -17.05 -3.19
N GLY A 98 2.48 -15.95 -3.90
CA GLY A 98 1.12 -15.43 -4.07
C GLY A 98 0.60 -14.50 -2.98
N LEU A 99 1.37 -14.22 -1.92
CA LEU A 99 0.97 -13.33 -0.82
C LEU A 99 0.59 -11.92 -1.28
N GLY A 100 1.36 -11.33 -2.20
CA GLY A 100 1.02 -10.02 -2.79
C GLY A 100 -0.33 -10.01 -3.50
N SER A 101 -0.66 -11.08 -4.24
CA SER A 101 -1.96 -11.21 -4.92
C SER A 101 -3.11 -11.28 -3.91
N ARG A 102 -2.92 -12.03 -2.82
CA ARG A 102 -3.92 -12.15 -1.75
C ARG A 102 -4.11 -10.83 -1.01
N LEU A 103 -3.03 -10.09 -0.75
CA LEU A 103 -3.07 -8.76 -0.15
C LEU A 103 -3.86 -7.77 -1.03
N VAL A 104 -3.55 -7.69 -2.33
CA VAL A 104 -4.29 -6.81 -3.26
C VAL A 104 -5.74 -7.24 -3.37
N ALA A 105 -6.03 -8.55 -3.38
CA ALA A 105 -7.42 -9.03 -3.36
C ALA A 105 -8.17 -8.60 -2.09
N ALA A 106 -7.52 -8.57 -0.92
CA ALA A 106 -8.11 -8.02 0.30
C ALA A 106 -8.42 -6.53 0.16
N ALA A 107 -7.49 -5.75 -0.40
CA ALA A 107 -7.71 -4.32 -0.65
C ALA A 107 -8.85 -4.04 -1.64
N VAL A 108 -8.98 -4.87 -2.68
CA VAL A 108 -10.09 -4.78 -3.64
C VAL A 108 -11.43 -5.11 -2.98
N ARG A 109 -11.47 -6.09 -2.06
CA ARG A 109 -12.69 -6.39 -1.28
C ARG A 109 -13.09 -5.20 -0.40
N GLU A 110 -12.15 -4.69 0.42
CA GLU A 110 -12.39 -3.50 1.24
C GLU A 110 -12.88 -2.31 0.39
N SER A 111 -12.28 -2.09 -0.78
CA SER A 111 -12.71 -1.03 -1.69
C SER A 111 -14.16 -1.21 -2.17
N ARG A 112 -14.57 -2.45 -2.47
CA ARG A 112 -15.95 -2.76 -2.87
C ARG A 112 -16.93 -2.58 -1.70
N ASP A 113 -16.55 -3.03 -0.51
CA ASP A 113 -17.37 -2.92 0.70
C ASP A 113 -17.61 -1.45 1.07
N ARG A 114 -16.64 -0.57 0.77
CA ARG A 114 -16.74 0.90 0.87
C ARG A 114 -17.52 1.55 -0.28
N GLY A 115 -18.06 0.78 -1.23
CA GLY A 115 -18.81 1.30 -2.37
C GLY A 115 -17.96 2.02 -3.42
N CYS A 116 -16.66 1.75 -3.48
CA CYS A 116 -15.80 2.38 -4.47
C CYS A 116 -16.16 1.92 -5.89
N HIS A 117 -16.22 2.88 -6.81
CA HIS A 117 -16.47 2.60 -8.22
C HIS A 117 -15.21 2.08 -8.94
N ILE A 118 -14.03 2.50 -8.49
CA ILE A 118 -12.74 2.11 -9.05
C ILE A 118 -11.69 2.01 -7.95
N VAL A 119 -10.73 1.12 -8.14
CA VAL A 119 -9.48 1.02 -7.38
C VAL A 119 -8.31 1.31 -8.32
N GLN A 120 -7.38 2.15 -7.90
CA GLN A 120 -6.28 2.64 -8.72
C GLN A 120 -4.97 2.69 -7.96
N LEU A 121 -3.86 2.74 -8.69
CA LEU A 121 -2.50 2.86 -8.15
C LEU A 121 -1.58 3.52 -9.17
N THR A 122 -0.44 4.01 -8.70
CA THR A 122 0.68 4.39 -9.58
C THR A 122 1.90 3.54 -9.23
N SER A 123 2.51 2.91 -10.24
CA SER A 123 3.80 2.23 -10.11
C SER A 123 4.90 3.06 -10.74
N ASN A 124 6.12 2.99 -10.20
CA ASN A 124 7.28 3.62 -10.83
C ASN A 124 7.55 2.95 -12.19
N ALA A 125 7.83 3.74 -13.23
CA ALA A 125 8.04 3.28 -14.60
C ALA A 125 9.14 2.22 -14.74
N THR A 126 10.12 2.15 -13.83
CA THR A 126 11.19 1.14 -13.87
C THR A 126 10.80 -0.21 -13.27
N ARG A 127 9.58 -0.36 -12.71
CA ARG A 127 9.12 -1.58 -12.04
C ARG A 127 8.34 -2.51 -12.96
N ASP A 128 8.96 -3.00 -14.04
CA ASP A 128 8.30 -3.90 -15.00
C ASP A 128 7.69 -5.15 -14.34
N GLY A 129 8.33 -5.68 -13.30
CA GLY A 129 7.80 -6.79 -12.52
C GLY A 129 6.48 -6.45 -11.80
N ALA A 130 6.36 -5.23 -11.28
CA ALA A 130 5.14 -4.74 -10.65
C ALA A 130 4.03 -4.50 -11.69
N HIS A 131 4.37 -3.98 -12.87
CA HIS A 131 3.40 -3.78 -13.96
C HIS A 131 2.75 -5.10 -14.37
N ARG A 132 3.56 -6.13 -14.68
CA ARG A 132 3.05 -7.47 -15.00
C ARG A 132 2.25 -8.08 -13.84
N PHE A 133 2.65 -7.79 -12.60
CA PHE A 133 1.92 -8.25 -11.43
C PHE A 133 0.51 -7.64 -11.36
N TYR A 134 0.36 -6.33 -11.52
CA TYR A 134 -0.95 -5.67 -11.49
C TYR A 134 -1.83 -6.04 -12.70
N GLU A 135 -1.25 -6.18 -13.89
CA GLU A 135 -1.97 -6.65 -15.09
C GLU A 135 -2.59 -8.04 -14.89
N ARG A 136 -1.84 -8.98 -14.29
CA ARG A 136 -2.37 -10.31 -13.94
C ARG A 136 -3.51 -10.27 -12.92
N LEU A 137 -3.60 -9.21 -12.13
CA LEU A 137 -4.69 -8.99 -11.18
C LEU A 137 -5.89 -8.24 -11.79
N GLY A 138 -5.85 -7.94 -13.09
CA GLY A 138 -6.92 -7.27 -13.82
C GLY A 138 -6.85 -5.74 -13.82
N PHE A 139 -5.77 -5.14 -13.31
CA PHE A 139 -5.53 -3.71 -13.49
C PHE A 139 -5.15 -3.44 -14.94
N VAL A 140 -5.59 -2.30 -15.47
CA VAL A 140 -5.24 -1.84 -16.82
C VAL A 140 -4.41 -0.57 -16.71
N ALA A 141 -3.24 -0.55 -17.35
CA ALA A 141 -2.36 0.62 -17.42
C ALA A 141 -2.90 1.67 -18.42
N SER A 142 -4.12 2.16 -18.20
CA SER A 142 -4.81 3.10 -19.10
C SER A 142 -4.42 4.56 -18.91
N HIS A 143 -3.63 4.89 -17.88
CA HIS A 143 -3.26 6.25 -17.49
C HIS A 143 -1.76 6.40 -17.29
N VAL A 144 -1.25 7.60 -17.56
CA VAL A 144 0.14 8.00 -17.26
C VAL A 144 0.20 8.67 -15.89
N GLY A 145 1.14 8.25 -15.04
CA GLY A 145 1.36 8.86 -13.73
C GLY A 145 2.27 10.09 -13.82
N PHE A 146 1.74 11.27 -13.47
CA PHE A 146 2.52 12.51 -13.38
C PHE A 146 2.89 12.81 -11.92
N LYS A 147 4.12 13.25 -11.68
CA LYS A 147 4.62 13.66 -10.36
C LYS A 147 5.32 15.01 -10.49
N LEU A 148 4.91 15.99 -9.68
CA LEU A 148 5.54 17.30 -9.57
C LEU A 148 6.07 17.47 -8.14
N PRO A 149 7.39 17.42 -7.91
CA PRO A 149 7.97 17.72 -6.61
C PRO A 149 7.65 19.17 -6.21
N LEU A 150 7.12 19.39 -5.00
CA LEU A 150 6.77 20.72 -4.49
C LEU A 150 7.83 21.32 -3.55
N ALA A 151 8.83 20.53 -3.18
CA ALA A 151 10.04 21.00 -2.52
C ALA A 151 11.23 20.74 -3.46
N GLY A 152 12.12 21.73 -3.59
CA GLY A 152 13.31 21.63 -4.43
C GLY A 152 14.12 20.39 -4.09
N SER A 153 14.53 19.67 -5.13
CA SER A 153 15.42 18.53 -5.08
C SER A 153 16.63 18.85 -4.18
N GLY A 154 16.70 18.21 -3.02
CA GLY A 154 17.67 18.53 -1.98
C GLY A 154 17.86 17.37 -1.01
N VAL A 155 18.03 16.16 -1.56
CA VAL A 155 18.96 15.14 -1.07
C VAL A 155 19.70 14.62 -2.29
#